data_AF-A0A2G7LY59-F1
#
_entry.id   AF-A0A2G7LY59-F1
#
_cell.length_a   1.000
_cell.length_b   1.000
_cell.length_c   1.000
_cell.angle_alpha   90.00
_cell.angle_beta   90.00
_cell.angle_gamma   90.00
#
_symmetry.space_group_name_H-M   'P 1'
#
loop_
_entity.id
_entity.type
_entity.pdbx_description
1 polymer ?
#
loop_
_entity_poly.entity_id
_entity_poly.type
_entity_poly.pdbx_seq_one_letter_code
_entity_poly.pdbx_strand_id
1 'polypeptide(L)'
;MTIQEPKKNFVTVTCQQGRYTLGSSEESARYYFVIGRDDAKDLWKSFLVDIEKDCINYRDMTPLEVAYEIKEVYDGYWIHSGVGDIQKMIDYLENIEEEEEKLREEYELEYAKYKVEYWSNQVKELESVKIKTIN
;
A
#
# COMPACT_ATOMS: atom_id res chain seq x y z
N MET A 1 0.58 -21.80 -20.58
CA MET A 1 0.49 -21.49 -19.14
C MET A 1 -0.23 -20.18 -19.02
N THR A 2 -1.19 -20.06 -18.12
CA THR A 2 -1.81 -18.76 -17.82
C THR A 2 -0.86 -18.02 -16.91
N ILE A 3 -0.25 -16.94 -17.40
CA ILE A 3 0.54 -16.04 -16.56
C ILE A 3 -0.36 -15.41 -15.52
N GLN A 4 0.05 -15.44 -14.26
CA GLN A 4 -0.72 -14.87 -13.16
C GLN A 4 0.13 -13.83 -12.45
N GLU A 5 -0.46 -12.66 -12.20
CA GLU A 5 0.19 -11.63 -11.39
C GLU A 5 0.45 -12.17 -9.97
N PRO A 6 1.66 -12.03 -9.42
CA PRO A 6 1.96 -12.47 -8.06
C PRO A 6 1.06 -11.75 -7.05
N LYS A 7 0.76 -12.42 -5.95
CA LYS A 7 -0.03 -11.84 -4.86
C LYS A 7 0.89 -11.12 -3.88
N LYS A 8 0.43 -9.98 -3.35
CA LYS A 8 1.10 -9.29 -2.26
C LYS A 8 0.82 -10.03 -0.96
N ASN A 9 1.88 -10.55 -0.33
CA ASN A 9 1.82 -11.26 0.95
C ASN A 9 2.45 -10.45 2.11
N PHE A 10 2.76 -9.19 1.85
CA PHE A 10 3.27 -8.20 2.80
C PHE A 10 2.19 -7.14 3.05
N VAL A 11 2.34 -6.37 4.13
CA VAL A 11 1.48 -5.24 4.47
C VAL A 11 1.52 -4.21 3.35
N THR A 12 0.34 -3.70 2.99
CA THR A 12 0.24 -2.59 2.02
C THR A 12 -0.60 -1.48 2.60
N VAL A 13 -0.38 -0.27 2.12
CA VAL A 13 -1.20 0.88 2.50
C VAL A 13 -1.99 1.35 1.29
N THR A 14 -3.25 1.67 1.52
CA THR A 14 -4.10 2.37 0.54
C THR A 14 -4.58 3.69 1.13
N CYS A 15 -4.69 4.72 0.30
CA CYS A 15 -5.23 6.01 0.71
C CYS A 15 -6.50 6.33 -0.09
N GLN A 16 -7.51 6.86 0.59
CA GLN A 16 -8.73 7.37 -0.01
C GLN A 16 -9.05 8.74 0.60
N GLN A 17 -9.37 9.71 -0.24
CA GLN A 17 -9.80 11.03 0.21
C GLN A 17 -11.33 11.10 0.24
N GLY A 18 -11.88 11.77 1.24
CA GLY A 18 -13.31 11.97 1.35
C GLY A 18 -13.76 12.53 2.69
N ARG A 19 -15.08 12.62 2.86
CA ARG A 19 -15.71 13.08 4.11
C ARG A 19 -16.03 11.87 4.98
N TYR A 20 -15.23 11.68 6.03
CA TYR A 20 -15.37 10.54 6.92
C TYR A 20 -16.11 10.88 8.23
N THR A 21 -16.30 12.16 8.52
CA THR A 21 -17.06 12.65 9.67
C THR A 21 -18.47 13.06 9.25
N LEU A 22 -19.47 12.49 9.91
CA LEU A 22 -20.88 12.76 9.62
C LEU A 22 -21.20 14.27 9.80
N GLY A 23 -21.64 14.92 8.74
CA GLY A 23 -22.01 16.35 8.77
C GLY A 23 -20.84 17.32 8.65
N SER A 24 -19.59 16.84 8.51
CA SER A 24 -18.45 17.72 8.25
C SER A 24 -18.40 18.13 6.77
N SER A 25 -18.02 19.39 6.51
CA SER A 25 -17.61 19.85 5.19
C SER A 25 -16.15 19.52 4.88
N GLU A 26 -15.38 19.14 5.89
CA GLU A 26 -13.94 18.90 5.81
C GLU A 26 -13.65 17.53 5.21
N GLU A 27 -12.68 17.51 4.31
CA GLU A 27 -12.14 16.29 3.71
C GLU A 27 -10.94 15.80 4.52
N SER A 28 -10.80 14.49 4.58
CA SER A 28 -9.65 13.83 5.20
C SER A 28 -9.12 12.78 4.23
N ALA A 29 -7.81 12.54 4.32
CA ALA A 29 -7.16 11.37 3.76
C ALA A 29 -7.29 10.21 4.74
N ARG A 30 -7.81 9.07 4.28
CA ARG A 30 -7.90 7.83 5.05
C ARG A 30 -6.84 6.85 4.59
N TYR A 31 -5.87 6.59 5.45
CA TYR A 31 -4.85 5.57 5.29
C TYR A 31 -5.34 4.25 5.88
N TYR A 32 -5.41 3.22 5.03
CA TYR A 32 -5.83 1.88 5.42
C TYR A 32 -4.71 0.86 5.22
N PHE A 33 -4.27 0.25 6.30
CA PHE A 33 -3.24 -0.80 6.34
C PHE A 33 -3.88 -2.17 6.09
N VAL A 34 -3.47 -2.81 5.00
CA VAL A 34 -3.95 -4.13 4.60
C VAL A 34 -3.12 -5.23 5.29
N ILE A 35 -3.67 -5.60 6.44
CA ILE A 35 -3.39 -6.68 7.39
C ILE A 35 -3.55 -8.12 6.90
N GLY A 36 -2.68 -8.71 6.07
CA GLY A 36 -2.85 -10.09 5.58
C GLY A 36 -2.60 -11.22 6.60
N ARG A 37 -2.22 -10.88 7.84
CA ARG A 37 -1.72 -11.81 8.86
C ARG A 37 -2.70 -11.95 10.03
N ASP A 38 -2.77 -13.16 10.59
CA ASP A 38 -3.71 -13.52 11.67
C ASP A 38 -3.27 -13.01 13.06
N ASP A 39 -2.00 -12.65 13.23
CA ASP A 39 -1.40 -12.11 14.45
C ASP A 39 -1.80 -10.65 14.73
N ALA A 40 -2.29 -9.92 13.72
CA ALA A 40 -2.70 -8.51 13.81
C ALA A 40 -4.22 -8.30 13.80
N LYS A 41 -5.00 -9.20 14.42
CA LYS A 41 -6.47 -9.12 14.43
C LYS A 41 -7.01 -7.92 15.20
N ASP A 42 -6.37 -7.60 16.33
CA ASP A 42 -6.82 -6.53 17.23
C ASP A 42 -6.17 -5.17 16.93
N LEU A 43 -5.30 -5.11 15.91
CA LEU A 43 -4.63 -3.88 15.53
C LEU A 43 -5.59 -2.94 14.78
N TRP A 44 -5.59 -1.67 15.16
CA TRP A 44 -6.34 -0.64 14.44
C TRP A 44 -5.70 -0.36 13.07
N LYS A 45 -6.48 -0.36 11.99
CA LYS A 45 -5.94 -0.37 10.60
C LYS A 45 -6.24 0.89 9.79
N SER A 46 -7.03 1.82 10.32
CA SER A 46 -7.56 2.96 9.55
C SER A 46 -7.27 4.29 10.25
N PHE A 47 -6.42 5.11 9.66
CA PHE A 47 -6.02 6.40 10.22
C PHE A 47 -6.52 7.54 9.34
N LEU A 48 -7.11 8.56 9.96
CA LEU A 48 -7.58 9.77 9.27
C LEU A 48 -6.56 10.88 9.45
N VAL A 49 -6.22 11.55 8.36
CA VAL A 49 -5.35 12.73 8.32
C VAL A 49 -6.12 13.86 7.67
N ASP A 50 -6.12 15.04 8.27
CA ASP A 50 -6.77 16.21 7.65
C ASP A 50 -6.12 16.51 6.31
N ILE A 51 -6.92 16.74 5.26
CA ILE A 51 -6.40 16.89 3.90
C ILE A 51 -5.41 18.06 3.77
N GLU A 52 -5.59 19.11 4.58
CA GLU A 52 -4.71 20.28 4.60
C GLU A 52 -3.31 19.98 5.17
N LYS A 53 -3.19 18.89 5.95
CA LYS A 53 -1.93 18.41 6.52
C LYS A 53 -1.39 17.17 5.81
N ASP A 54 -2.10 16.65 4.82
CA ASP A 54 -1.69 15.46 4.07
C ASP A 54 -0.58 15.81 3.05
N CYS A 55 0.67 15.59 3.47
CA CYS A 55 1.84 15.62 2.60
C CYS A 55 2.44 14.22 2.35
N ILE A 56 1.70 13.15 2.63
CA ILE A 56 2.23 11.78 2.71
C ILE A 56 2.20 11.13 1.33
N ASN A 57 3.38 10.84 0.76
CA ASN A 57 3.49 10.11 -0.51
C ASN A 57 3.53 8.58 -0.31
N TYR A 58 2.39 8.01 0.06
CA TYR A 58 2.29 6.57 0.40
C TYR A 58 2.66 5.59 -0.73
N ARG A 59 2.77 6.06 -1.98
CA ARG A 59 3.05 5.17 -3.13
C ARG A 59 4.52 4.77 -3.23
N ASP A 60 5.40 5.63 -2.72
CA ASP A 60 6.85 5.46 -2.78
C ASP A 60 7.45 5.14 -1.40
N MET A 61 6.60 4.84 -0.42
CA MET A 61 6.97 4.58 0.97
C MET A 61 6.56 3.16 1.38
N THR A 62 7.36 2.57 2.26
CA THR A 62 7.00 1.37 3.01
C THR A 62 5.82 1.64 3.95
N PRO A 63 5.07 0.62 4.37
CA PRO A 63 4.03 0.79 5.39
C PRO A 63 4.56 1.42 6.68
N LEU A 64 5.77 1.06 7.11
CA LEU A 64 6.40 1.60 8.32
C LEU A 64 6.67 3.11 8.18
N GLU A 65 7.24 3.55 7.06
CA GLU A 65 7.45 4.97 6.77
C GLU A 65 6.13 5.74 6.75
N VAL A 66 5.08 5.19 6.12
CA VAL A 66 3.74 5.82 6.14
C VAL A 66 3.20 5.95 7.57
N ALA A 67 3.40 4.95 8.42
CA ALA A 67 2.96 5.01 9.80
C ALA A 67 3.69 6.12 10.59
N TYR A 68 4.99 6.28 10.36
CA TYR A 68 5.78 7.38 10.91
C TYR A 68 5.29 8.76 10.45
N GLU A 69 5.05 8.95 9.16
CA GLU A 69 4.51 10.21 8.62
C GLU A 69 3.14 10.56 9.21
N ILE A 70 2.24 9.58 9.38
CA ILE A 70 0.95 9.79 10.05
C ILE A 70 1.17 10.22 11.50
N LYS A 71 2.11 9.59 12.20
CA LYS A 71 2.44 9.94 13.59
C LYS A 71 2.97 11.37 13.67
N GLU A 72 3.84 11.81 12.76
CA GLU A 72 4.32 13.18 12.73
C GLU A 72 3.18 14.19 12.56
N VAL A 73 2.23 13.90 11.68
CA VAL A 73 1.03 14.73 11.52
C VAL A 73 0.24 14.77 12.84
N TYR A 74 0.06 13.64 13.52
CA TYR A 74 -0.66 13.56 14.80
C TYR A 74 0.05 14.29 15.95
N ASP A 75 1.38 14.20 16.02
CA ASP A 75 2.20 14.92 16.99
C ASP A 75 2.14 16.46 16.76
N GLY A 76 1.81 16.89 15.54
CA GLY A 76 1.57 18.29 15.20
C GLY A 76 0.26 18.88 15.76
N TYR A 77 -0.61 18.07 16.37
CA TYR A 77 -1.81 18.56 17.06
C TYR A 77 -1.57 18.66 18.58
N TRP A 78 -2.23 19.62 19.23
CA TRP A 78 -2.17 19.75 20.70
C TRP A 78 -2.70 18.49 21.41
N ILE A 79 -3.81 17.92 20.90
CA ILE A 79 -4.40 16.66 21.36
C ILE A 79 -4.93 15.92 20.12
N HIS A 80 -4.53 14.66 19.93
CA HIS A 80 -5.09 13.79 18.89
C HIS A 80 -5.33 12.38 19.45
N SER A 81 -6.55 11.87 19.33
CA SER A 81 -6.94 10.57 19.91
C SER A 81 -6.27 9.37 19.24
N GLY A 82 -5.83 9.53 17.99
CA GLY A 82 -5.19 8.47 17.21
C GLY A 82 -3.72 8.20 17.55
N VAL A 83 -3.06 9.01 18.38
CA VAL A 83 -1.61 8.87 18.70
C VAL A 83 -1.28 7.50 19.28
N GLY A 84 -2.12 7.00 20.20
CA GLY A 84 -1.88 5.70 20.82
C GLY A 84 -2.04 4.54 19.84
N ASP A 85 -2.97 4.63 18.90
CA ASP A 85 -3.22 3.56 17.93
C ASP A 85 -2.19 3.56 16.80
N ILE A 86 -1.72 4.74 16.35
CA ILE A 86 -0.63 4.80 15.37
C ILE A 86 0.69 4.31 15.97
N GLN A 87 0.95 4.58 17.25
CA GLN A 87 2.14 4.04 17.92
C GLN A 87 2.13 2.51 17.94
N LYS A 88 0.98 1.88 18.26
CA LYS A 88 0.87 0.41 18.20
C LYS A 88 1.08 -0.15 16.79
N MET A 89 0.63 0.58 15.76
CA MET A 89 0.88 0.20 14.36
C MET A 89 2.38 0.26 14.04
N ILE A 90 3.08 1.32 14.47
CA ILE A 90 4.53 1.44 14.32
C ILE A 90 5.24 0.30 15.04
N ASP A 91 4.95 0.10 16.32
CA ASP A 91 5.58 -0.98 17.12
C ASP A 91 5.38 -2.34 16.45
N TYR A 92 4.17 -2.59 15.90
CA TYR A 92 3.89 -3.81 15.17
C TYR A 92 4.72 -3.93 13.88
N LEU A 93 4.76 -2.87 13.06
CA LEU A 93 5.48 -2.86 11.79
C LEU A 93 6.99 -3.01 12.01
N GLU A 94 7.58 -2.34 12.99
CA GLU A 94 8.99 -2.49 13.35
C GLU A 94 9.34 -3.93 13.73
N ASN A 95 8.45 -4.62 14.44
CA ASN A 95 8.67 -6.02 14.85
C ASN A 95 8.66 -7.00 13.67
N ILE A 96 8.01 -6.66 12.55
CA ILE A 96 7.91 -7.51 11.37
C ILE A 96 8.73 -7.00 10.17
N GLU A 97 9.42 -5.87 10.29
CA GLU A 97 9.97 -5.14 9.14
C GLU A 97 10.99 -5.98 8.35
N GLU A 98 11.84 -6.75 9.02
CA GLU A 98 12.81 -7.63 8.34
C GLU A 98 12.12 -8.75 7.53
N GLU A 99 10.98 -9.26 8.02
CA GLU A 99 10.18 -10.25 7.30
C GLU A 99 9.46 -9.60 6.10
N GLU A 100 8.89 -8.42 6.32
CA GLU A 100 8.20 -7.62 5.31
C GLU A 100 9.14 -7.19 4.18
N GLU A 101 10.38 -6.80 4.48
CA GLU A 101 11.40 -6.46 3.49
C GLU A 101 11.67 -7.63 2.54
N LYS A 102 11.91 -8.83 3.08
CA LYS A 102 12.11 -10.05 2.28
C LYS A 102 10.91 -10.36 1.39
N LEU A 103 9.70 -10.25 1.94
CA LEU A 103 8.46 -10.48 1.18
C LEU A 103 8.26 -9.46 0.05
N ARG A 104 8.66 -8.21 0.26
CA ARG A 104 8.63 -7.16 -0.78
C ARG A 104 9.64 -7.46 -1.89
N GLU A 105 10.89 -7.78 -1.55
CA GLU A 105 11.92 -8.15 -2.51
C GLU A 105 11.52 -9.38 -3.35
N GLU A 106 11.00 -10.42 -2.70
CA GLU A 106 10.49 -11.61 -3.38
C GLU A 106 9.35 -11.27 -4.35
N TYR A 107 8.39 -10.45 -3.92
CA TYR A 107 7.31 -9.99 -4.78
C TYR A 107 7.82 -9.16 -5.97
N GLU A 108 8.76 -8.23 -5.75
CA GLU A 108 9.33 -7.41 -6.81
C GLU A 108 9.99 -8.26 -7.89
N LEU A 109 10.75 -9.26 -7.48
CA LEU A 109 11.38 -10.21 -8.39
C LEU A 109 10.34 -11.01 -9.19
N GLU A 110 9.34 -11.58 -8.52
CA GLU A 110 8.28 -12.34 -9.19
C GLU A 110 7.42 -11.46 -10.11
N TYR A 111 7.17 -10.22 -9.72
CA TYR A 111 6.41 -9.26 -10.52
C TYR A 111 7.20 -8.82 -11.75
N ALA A 112 8.51 -8.64 -11.63
CA ALA A 112 9.38 -8.36 -12.76
C ALA A 112 9.37 -9.52 -13.77
N LYS A 113 9.49 -10.77 -13.30
CA LYS A 113 9.37 -11.97 -14.15
C LYS A 113 8.02 -12.01 -14.87
N TYR A 114 6.94 -11.80 -14.13
CA TYR A 114 5.58 -11.73 -14.69
C TYR A 114 5.47 -10.67 -15.79
N LYS A 115 6.01 -9.46 -15.56
CA LYS A 115 5.98 -8.38 -16.56
C LYS A 115 6.74 -8.76 -17.83
N VAL A 116 7.92 -9.34 -17.70
CA VAL A 116 8.72 -9.80 -18.85
C VAL A 116 7.94 -10.81 -19.67
N GLU A 117 7.33 -11.80 -19.02
CA GLU A 117 6.56 -12.83 -19.72
C GLU A 117 5.28 -12.27 -20.37
N TYR A 118 4.54 -11.43 -19.65
CA TYR A 118 3.35 -10.74 -20.16
C TYR A 118 3.65 -9.98 -21.44
N TRP A 119 4.66 -9.11 -21.41
CA TRP A 119 5.00 -8.31 -22.58
C TRP A 119 5.61 -9.14 -23.71
N SER A 120 6.38 -10.18 -23.39
CA SER A 120 6.88 -11.12 -24.40
C SER A 120 5.74 -11.81 -25.17
N ASN A 121 4.67 -12.18 -24.48
CA ASN A 121 3.50 -12.78 -25.11
C ASN A 121 2.72 -11.76 -25.95
N GLN A 122 2.52 -10.53 -25.45
CA GLN A 122 1.88 -9.46 -26.19
C GLN A 122 2.61 -9.13 -27.50
N VAL A 123 3.96 -9.09 -27.48
CA VAL A 123 4.76 -8.85 -28.69
C VAL A 123 4.56 -9.99 -29.71
N LYS A 124 4.62 -11.25 -29.28
CA LYS A 124 4.39 -12.41 -30.18
C LYS A 124 3.01 -12.39 -30.81
N GLU A 125 1.98 -12.03 -30.05
CA GLU A 125 0.61 -11.88 -30.55
C GLU A 125 0.56 -10.83 -31.66
N LEU A 126 1.12 -9.65 -31.43
CA LEU A 126 1.18 -8.56 -32.41
C LEU A 126 1.96 -8.95 -33.68
N GLU A 127 3.08 -9.65 -33.54
CA GLU A 127 3.85 -10.17 -34.68
C GLU A 127 3.04 -11.20 -35.50
N SER A 128 2.32 -12.10 -34.82
CA SER A 128 1.49 -13.11 -35.48
C SER A 128 0.32 -12.52 -36.26
N VAL A 129 -0.25 -11.41 -35.78
CA VAL A 129 -1.29 -10.65 -36.48
C VAL A 129 -0.71 -9.99 -37.73
N LYS A 130 0.45 -9.33 -37.62
CA LYS A 130 1.13 -8.66 -38.73
C LYS A 130 1.45 -9.62 -39.89
N ILE A 131 1.87 -10.85 -39.60
CA ILE A 131 2.14 -11.87 -40.62
C ILE A 131 0.86 -12.30 -41.35
N LYS A 132 -0.28 -12.37 -40.65
CA LYS A 132 -1.58 -12.74 -41.26
C LYS A 132 -2.18 -11.64 -42.12
N THR A 133 -1.83 -10.37 -41.92
CA THR A 133 -2.37 -9.24 -42.72
C THR A 133 -1.59 -8.99 -44.01
N ILE A 134 -0.41 -9.59 -44.17
CA ILE A 134 0.47 -9.40 -45.35
C ILE A 134 0.31 -10.54 -46.39
N ASN A 135 -0.38 -11.63 -46.04
CA ASN A 135 -0.79 -12.69 -46.95
C ASN A 135 -2.28 -12.57 -47.30
#